data_AF-L0PEZ5-F1
#
_entry.id   AF-L0PEZ5-F1
#
_cell.length_a   1.000
_cell.length_b   1.000
_cell.length_c   1.000
_cell.angle_alpha   90.00
_cell.angle_beta   90.00
_cell.angle_gamma   90.00
#
_symmetry.space_group_name_H-M   'P 1'
#
loop_
_entity.id
_entity.type
_entity.pdbx_description
1 polymer ?
#
loop_
_entity_poly.entity_id
_entity_poly.type
_entity_poly.pdbx_seq_one_letter_code
_entity_poly.pdbx_strand_id
1 'polypeptide(L)'
;MLSCIKAIEPYKTMLQDKREINDDKKLILLLLLLGLFGRYCNFDKHYEFFSVSLNLKTDTSVAKFLIDTISIFFSLSSNIHISIQKVALHSIGTICIAHSKFFLYDENLKIMNQVLEGKSIELQNTLLSIFYDFLSIEEKECRYAFENEKNTQLLESKSIDINITENMKKIENDGISISLMQRYLSQILEISMNEDAKLSIVAIKILEIIITNGIANPRTCIPVIVALEISSNKLIRDIAIKIHLEIHEKHESLVEGCYIDSVKMAFQYQTRIKHLNSDIDMSQINLHNNEDISFSKFLIQNLASFEYSTIEEVQCIIYTTNRILSTTGMSLYQQIEMKEFKFEDHDIIRITIASAQMLALVLLKKYLKESYGLTEQKCRFFDPNRLGNSKDNKPANKLLNISLNLDLISNITNSTITKNLSEKIIQSV
;
A
#
# COMPACT_ATOMS: atom_id res chain seq x y z
N MET A 1 12.75 32.58 20.78
CA MET A 1 11.80 32.75 19.66
C MET A 1 11.97 34.08 18.92
N LEU A 2 11.70 35.26 19.52
CA LEU A 2 11.78 36.57 18.82
C LEU A 2 13.12 36.85 18.11
N SER A 3 14.24 36.56 18.77
CA SER A 3 15.58 36.70 18.16
C SER A 3 15.78 35.75 16.97
N CYS A 4 15.21 34.54 17.01
CA CYS A 4 15.28 33.57 15.92
C CYS A 4 14.43 34.04 14.72
N ILE A 5 13.25 34.60 14.97
CA ILE A 5 12.38 35.16 13.92
C ILE A 5 13.08 36.32 13.21
N LYS A 6 13.67 37.26 13.96
CA LYS A 6 14.47 38.36 13.39
C LYS A 6 15.68 37.86 12.60
N ALA A 7 16.30 36.75 13.02
CA ALA A 7 17.41 36.15 12.30
C ALA A 7 16.99 35.44 11.00
N ILE A 8 15.70 35.14 10.81
CA ILE A 8 15.14 34.51 9.60
C ILE A 8 14.69 35.55 8.56
N GLU A 9 14.32 36.77 8.99
CA GLU A 9 13.97 37.88 8.09
C GLU A 9 14.93 38.13 6.91
N PRO A 10 16.27 38.12 7.07
CA PRO A 10 17.17 38.32 5.93
C PRO A 10 17.11 37.17 4.90
N TYR A 11 16.78 35.96 5.32
CA TYR A 11 16.59 34.83 4.40
C TYR A 11 15.25 34.95 3.67
N LYS A 12 14.22 35.49 4.33
CA LYS A 12 12.91 35.76 3.71
C LYS A 12 13.02 36.83 2.60
N THR A 13 13.82 37.88 2.82
CA THR A 13 14.07 38.90 1.78
C THR A 13 14.88 38.34 0.62
N MET A 14 15.89 37.49 0.88
CA MET A 14 16.65 36.80 -0.17
C MET A 14 15.76 35.89 -1.05
N LEU A 15 14.73 35.26 -0.47
CA LEU A 15 13.76 34.45 -1.21
C LEU A 15 12.79 35.29 -2.03
N GLN A 16 12.36 36.46 -1.53
CA GLN A 16 11.55 37.41 -2.29
C GLN A 16 12.31 37.95 -3.51
N ASP A 17 13.63 38.08 -3.39
CA ASP A 17 14.55 38.44 -4.47
C ASP A 17 14.88 37.28 -5.44
N LYS A 18 14.21 36.12 -5.29
CA LYS A 18 14.39 34.88 -6.08
C LYS A 18 15.82 34.31 -6.08
N ARG A 19 16.64 34.60 -5.07
CA ARG A 19 17.99 34.02 -4.97
C ARG A 19 17.92 32.56 -4.53
N GLU A 20 18.81 31.74 -5.06
CA GLU A 20 18.96 30.34 -4.63
C GLU A 20 19.57 30.29 -3.22
N ILE A 21 18.96 29.48 -2.35
CA ILE A 21 19.49 29.20 -1.01
C ILE A 21 20.05 27.78 -1.01
N ASN A 22 21.37 27.71 -0.99
CA ASN A 22 22.13 26.47 -0.80
C ASN A 22 22.04 25.99 0.66
N ASP A 23 22.58 24.81 0.96
CA ASP A 23 22.54 24.14 2.27
C ASP A 23 23.19 24.99 3.40
N ASP A 24 22.43 25.94 3.96
CA ASP A 24 22.86 26.77 5.08
C ASP A 24 22.45 26.14 6.42
N LYS A 25 23.45 25.60 7.12
CA LYS A 25 23.29 24.99 8.44
C LYS A 25 22.70 25.94 9.48
N LYS A 26 22.95 27.26 9.35
CA LYS A 26 22.41 28.26 10.28
C LYS A 26 20.90 28.40 10.10
N LEU A 27 20.43 28.45 8.86
CA LEU A 27 19.01 28.50 8.54
C LEU A 27 18.30 27.22 9.00
N ILE A 28 18.89 26.05 8.74
CA ILE A 28 18.38 24.75 9.22
C ILE A 28 18.18 24.76 10.74
N LEU A 29 19.19 25.20 11.50
CA LEU A 29 19.10 25.27 12.96
C LEU A 29 18.01 26.25 13.43
N LEU A 30 17.90 27.41 12.79
CA LEU A 30 16.89 28.41 13.12
C LEU A 30 15.47 27.89 12.89
N LEU A 31 15.23 27.22 11.77
CA LEU A 31 13.93 26.59 11.45
C LEU A 31 13.58 25.50 12.47
N LEU A 32 14.53 24.61 12.78
CA LEU A 32 14.34 23.56 13.78
C LEU A 32 14.00 24.14 15.16
N LEU A 33 14.70 25.19 15.58
CA LEU A 33 14.41 25.87 16.84
C LEU A 33 13.01 26.46 16.87
N LEU A 34 12.53 27.06 15.77
CA LEU A 34 11.15 27.53 15.68
C LEU A 34 10.14 26.40 15.81
N GLY A 35 10.37 25.26 15.16
CA GLY A 35 9.53 24.06 15.29
C GLY A 35 9.45 23.57 16.74
N LEU A 36 10.59 23.47 17.42
CA LEU A 36 10.66 23.04 18.82
C LEU A 36 9.97 24.03 19.77
N PHE A 37 10.16 25.34 19.54
CA PHE A 37 9.43 26.36 20.30
C PHE A 37 7.93 26.19 20.14
N GLY A 38 7.42 26.06 18.91
CA GLY A 38 5.98 25.91 18.68
C GLY A 38 5.41 24.58 19.16
N ARG A 39 6.24 23.52 19.30
CA ARG A 39 5.79 22.22 19.84
C ARG A 39 5.66 22.22 21.37
N TYR A 40 6.68 22.70 22.08
CA TYR A 40 6.78 22.51 23.53
C TYR A 40 6.39 23.75 24.34
N CYS A 41 6.42 24.93 23.74
CA CYS A 41 6.12 26.17 24.44
C CYS A 41 4.73 26.69 24.06
N ASN A 42 3.83 26.74 25.04
CA ASN A 42 2.52 27.36 24.84
C ASN A 42 2.63 28.89 24.96
N PHE A 43 2.86 29.54 23.83
CA PHE A 43 3.02 31.00 23.76
C PHE A 43 1.70 31.78 23.81
N ASP A 44 0.55 31.11 23.65
CA ASP A 44 -0.76 31.77 23.72
C ASP A 44 -1.05 32.32 25.13
N LYS A 45 -0.38 31.79 26.17
CA LYS A 45 -0.41 32.34 27.54
C LYS A 45 0.19 33.76 27.66
N HIS A 46 1.06 34.15 26.73
CA HIS A 46 1.71 35.45 26.69
C HIS A 46 1.42 36.20 25.38
N TYR A 47 0.24 35.97 24.82
CA TYR A 47 -0.17 36.51 23.52
C TYR A 47 0.03 38.03 23.40
N GLU A 48 -0.30 38.79 24.45
CA GLU A 48 -0.15 40.25 24.46
C GLU A 48 1.31 40.72 24.28
N PHE A 49 2.29 39.99 24.80
CA PHE A 49 3.70 40.32 24.62
C PHE A 49 4.18 40.01 23.19
N PHE A 50 3.70 38.90 22.64
CA PHE A 50 4.06 38.47 21.29
C PHE A 50 3.33 39.25 20.20
N SER A 51 2.08 39.67 20.43
CA SER A 51 1.30 40.45 19.47
C SER A 51 1.94 41.82 19.20
N VAL A 52 2.42 42.48 20.24
CA VAL A 52 3.12 43.77 20.16
C VAL A 52 4.51 43.63 19.52
N SER A 53 5.25 42.56 19.82
CA SER A 53 6.61 42.38 19.32
C SER A 53 6.72 41.80 17.91
N LEU A 54 5.67 41.15 17.41
CA LEU A 54 5.59 40.54 16.07
C LEU A 54 4.57 41.20 15.15
N ASN A 55 3.88 42.27 15.57
CA ASN A 55 2.79 42.94 14.83
C ASN A 55 1.71 41.94 14.35
N LEU A 56 1.27 41.05 15.22
CA LEU A 56 0.25 40.05 14.89
C LEU A 56 -1.12 40.72 14.73
N LYS A 57 -1.92 40.24 13.76
CA LYS A 57 -3.32 40.65 13.62
C LYS A 57 -4.12 40.12 14.83
N THR A 58 -5.22 40.79 15.16
CA THR A 58 -5.95 40.59 16.43
C THR A 58 -6.51 39.17 16.66
N ASP A 59 -6.56 38.31 15.63
CA ASP A 59 -7.13 36.95 15.71
C ASP A 59 -6.15 35.81 15.32
N THR A 60 -4.84 36.06 15.27
CA THR A 60 -3.87 35.05 14.81
C THR A 60 -3.06 34.46 15.95
N SER A 61 -3.17 33.16 16.23
CA SER A 61 -2.32 32.49 17.24
C SER A 61 -0.84 32.58 16.90
N VAL A 62 0.03 32.49 17.92
CA VAL A 62 1.48 32.51 17.72
C VAL A 62 1.93 31.29 16.91
N ALA A 63 1.28 30.14 17.11
CA ALA A 63 1.51 28.93 16.33
C ALA A 63 1.21 29.12 14.83
N LYS A 64 0.10 29.81 14.49
CA LYS A 64 -0.23 30.13 13.10
C LYS A 64 0.84 31.02 12.47
N PHE A 65 1.29 32.06 13.18
CA PHE A 65 2.36 32.92 12.67
C PHE A 65 3.66 32.15 12.42
N LEU A 66 4.05 31.27 13.34
CA LEU A 66 5.23 30.43 13.14
C LEU A 66 5.10 29.55 11.89
N ILE A 67 3.94 28.92 11.70
CA ILE A 67 3.65 28.14 10.49
C ILE A 67 3.77 29.03 9.26
N ASP A 68 3.08 30.18 9.22
CA ASP A 68 3.12 31.10 8.08
C ASP A 68 4.54 31.59 7.75
N THR A 69 5.39 31.81 8.77
CA THR A 69 6.80 32.16 8.55
C THR A 69 7.62 31.02 7.95
N ILE A 70 7.37 29.79 8.36
CA ILE A 70 8.11 28.60 7.88
C ILE A 70 7.60 28.16 6.50
N SER A 71 6.30 28.29 6.22
CA SER A 71 5.67 27.90 4.96
C SER A 71 6.25 28.60 3.72
N ILE A 72 6.83 29.80 3.90
CA ILE A 72 7.54 30.53 2.83
C ILE A 72 8.73 29.73 2.30
N PHE A 73 9.40 28.96 3.16
CA PHE A 73 10.53 28.12 2.78
C PHE A 73 10.11 26.83 2.06
N PHE A 74 8.80 26.58 1.94
CA PHE A 74 8.25 25.45 1.21
C PHE A 74 7.58 25.88 -0.10
N SER A 75 6.85 27.00 -0.12
CA SER A 75 6.11 27.47 -1.30
C SER A 75 6.99 27.85 -2.50
N LEU A 76 8.28 28.15 -2.28
CA LEU A 76 9.27 28.49 -3.29
C LEU A 76 10.13 27.27 -3.72
N SER A 77 9.46 26.15 -3.95
CA SER A 77 10.05 24.81 -4.19
C SER A 77 11.15 24.71 -5.26
N SER A 78 11.29 25.67 -6.18
CA SER A 78 12.30 25.64 -7.25
C SER A 78 13.69 26.17 -6.85
N ASN A 79 13.80 27.02 -5.83
CA ASN A 79 15.03 27.80 -5.54
C ASN A 79 15.70 27.41 -4.21
N ILE A 80 15.20 26.38 -3.53
CA ILE A 80 15.62 26.02 -2.17
C ILE A 80 16.12 24.59 -2.15
N HIS A 81 17.28 24.37 -1.52
CA HIS A 81 17.85 23.05 -1.35
C HIS A 81 16.93 22.11 -0.53
N ILE A 82 16.89 20.83 -0.90
CA ILE A 82 16.00 19.80 -0.33
C ILE A 82 16.12 19.66 1.20
N SER A 83 17.32 19.85 1.75
CA SER A 83 17.58 19.78 3.20
C SER A 83 16.80 20.83 4.00
N ILE A 84 16.70 22.05 3.46
CA ILE A 84 15.98 23.16 4.09
C ILE A 84 14.48 22.91 4.01
N GLN A 85 13.99 22.44 2.85
CA GLN A 85 12.58 22.08 2.67
C GLN A 85 12.17 20.96 3.64
N LYS A 86 13.02 19.95 3.81
CA LYS A 86 12.83 18.84 4.76
C LYS A 86 12.69 19.34 6.19
N VAL A 87 13.60 20.23 6.63
CA VAL A 87 13.58 20.76 7.99
C VAL A 87 12.41 21.72 8.21
N ALA A 88 12.05 22.53 7.20
CA ALA A 88 10.87 23.38 7.24
C ALA A 88 9.60 22.53 7.40
N LEU A 89 9.45 21.49 6.58
CA LEU A 89 8.32 20.55 6.64
C LEU A 89 8.24 19.84 8.00
N HIS A 90 9.36 19.32 8.49
CA HIS A 90 9.45 18.72 9.81
C HIS A 90 9.03 19.72 10.91
N SER A 91 9.51 20.96 10.83
CA SER A 91 9.20 22.01 11.81
C SER A 91 7.71 22.36 11.80
N ILE A 92 7.08 22.53 10.63
CA ILE A 92 5.63 22.72 10.51
C ILE A 92 4.90 21.53 11.14
N GLY A 93 5.28 20.30 10.79
CA GLY A 93 4.69 19.08 11.34
C GLY A 93 4.78 19.00 12.86
N THR A 94 5.92 19.34 13.45
CA THR A 94 6.08 19.34 14.91
C THR A 94 5.19 20.36 15.63
N ILE A 95 4.92 21.51 14.99
CA ILE A 95 3.97 22.51 15.53
C ILE A 95 2.54 21.98 15.40
N CYS A 96 2.20 21.37 14.26
CA CYS A 96 0.89 20.75 14.04
C CYS A 96 0.62 19.59 14.99
N ILE A 97 1.63 18.81 15.42
CA ILE A 97 1.46 17.78 16.44
C ILE A 97 1.00 18.37 17.78
N ALA A 98 1.54 19.53 18.19
CA ALA A 98 1.11 20.20 19.42
C ALA A 98 -0.25 20.90 19.28
N HIS A 99 -0.56 21.36 18.07
CA HIS A 99 -1.78 22.09 17.74
C HIS A 99 -2.43 21.47 16.50
N SER A 100 -3.06 20.31 16.70
CA SER A 100 -3.67 19.44 15.67
C SER A 100 -4.54 20.19 14.66
N LYS A 101 -5.28 21.23 15.10
CA LYS A 101 -6.17 22.04 14.26
C LYS A 101 -5.49 22.61 13.02
N PHE A 102 -4.19 22.91 13.09
CA PHE A 102 -3.45 23.49 11.97
C PHE A 102 -3.13 22.48 10.87
N PHE A 103 -3.28 21.17 11.09
CA PHE A 103 -3.20 20.19 9.99
C PHE A 103 -4.27 20.43 8.92
N LEU A 104 -5.46 20.88 9.32
CA LEU A 104 -6.59 21.14 8.41
C LEU A 104 -6.56 22.54 7.78
N TYR A 105 -5.54 23.34 8.05
CA TYR A 105 -5.42 24.67 7.45
C TYR A 105 -5.06 24.57 5.96
N ASP A 106 -5.74 25.33 5.10
CA ASP A 106 -5.64 25.21 3.64
C ASP A 106 -4.21 25.31 3.10
N GLU A 107 -3.40 26.22 3.64
CA GLU A 107 -1.99 26.36 3.22
C GLU A 107 -1.16 25.13 3.58
N ASN A 108 -1.39 24.53 4.75
CA ASN A 108 -0.70 23.32 5.17
C ASN A 108 -1.16 22.10 4.36
N LEU A 109 -2.45 22.02 4.04
CA LEU A 109 -2.99 20.99 3.16
C LEU A 109 -2.38 21.07 1.75
N LYS A 110 -2.23 22.28 1.19
CA LYS A 110 -1.54 22.47 -0.10
C LYS A 110 -0.10 21.98 -0.05
N ILE A 111 0.64 22.32 1.01
CA ILE A 111 2.01 21.85 1.23
C ILE A 111 2.06 20.32 1.29
N MET A 112 1.22 19.69 2.11
CA MET A 112 1.19 18.24 2.27
C MET A 112 0.79 17.52 0.98
N ASN A 113 -0.19 18.03 0.24
CA ASN A 113 -0.58 17.50 -1.07
C ASN A 113 0.60 17.59 -2.05
N GLN A 114 1.29 18.73 -2.11
CA GLN A 114 2.45 18.90 -2.98
C GLN A 114 3.60 17.94 -2.64
N VAL A 115 3.82 17.64 -1.35
CA VAL A 115 4.82 16.64 -0.92
C VAL A 115 4.43 15.24 -1.37
N LEU A 116 3.17 14.84 -1.16
CA LEU A 116 2.69 13.48 -1.45
C LEU A 116 2.57 13.23 -2.96
N GLU A 117 2.12 14.22 -3.73
CA GLU A 117 2.10 14.17 -5.20
C GLU A 117 3.51 14.30 -5.81
N GLY A 118 4.46 14.86 -5.07
CA GLY A 118 5.86 14.97 -5.49
C GLY A 118 6.56 13.61 -5.56
N LYS A 119 7.69 13.56 -6.29
CA LYS A 119 8.53 12.34 -6.43
C LYS A 119 9.67 12.24 -5.42
N SER A 120 9.82 13.23 -4.54
CA SER A 120 10.94 13.29 -3.59
C SER A 120 10.71 12.36 -2.40
N ILE A 121 11.38 11.21 -2.42
CA ILE A 121 11.33 10.19 -1.35
C ILE A 121 11.65 10.80 0.03
N GLU A 122 12.61 11.73 0.10
CA GLU A 122 13.01 12.35 1.38
C GLU A 122 11.92 13.19 2.03
N LEU A 123 11.19 13.99 1.24
CA LEU A 123 10.10 14.83 1.76
C LEU A 123 8.89 13.97 2.14
N GLN A 124 8.54 12.98 1.30
CA GLN A 124 7.47 12.03 1.60
C GLN A 124 7.76 11.28 2.90
N ASN A 125 8.99 10.78 3.08
CA ASN A 125 9.36 10.06 4.30
C ASN A 125 9.28 10.96 5.54
N THR A 126 9.65 12.23 5.40
CA THR A 126 9.58 13.21 6.49
C THR A 126 8.12 13.49 6.87
N LEU A 127 7.23 13.68 5.88
CA LEU A 127 5.80 13.89 6.13
C LEU A 127 5.14 12.66 6.75
N LEU A 128 5.39 11.47 6.21
CA LEU A 128 4.87 10.24 6.80
C LEU A 128 5.38 10.02 8.22
N SER A 129 6.65 10.36 8.50
CA SER A 129 7.18 10.28 9.87
C SER A 129 6.43 11.24 10.82
N ILE A 130 6.06 12.44 10.37
CA ILE A 130 5.23 13.37 11.14
C ILE A 130 3.85 12.76 11.43
N PHE A 131 3.20 12.17 10.42
CA PHE A 131 1.90 11.51 10.61
C PHE A 131 2.01 10.31 11.56
N TYR A 132 3.06 9.50 11.43
CA TYR A 132 3.32 8.40 12.32
C TYR A 132 3.54 8.86 13.76
N ASP A 133 4.34 9.91 13.98
CA ASP A 133 4.59 10.48 15.30
C ASP A 133 3.30 11.04 15.91
N PHE A 134 2.49 11.75 15.11
CA PHE A 134 1.20 12.27 15.53
C PHE A 134 0.28 11.16 16.04
N LEU A 135 0.04 10.14 15.22
CA LEU A 135 -0.82 9.00 15.57
C LEU A 135 -0.26 8.19 16.75
N SER A 136 1.06 7.98 16.79
CA SER A 136 1.71 7.23 17.86
C SER A 136 1.61 7.93 19.22
N ILE A 137 1.57 9.26 19.23
CA ILE A 137 1.36 10.05 20.46
C ILE A 137 -0.09 9.91 20.90
N GLU A 138 -1.06 10.06 19.99
CA GLU A 138 -2.48 9.89 20.28
C GLU A 138 -2.80 8.49 20.85
N GLU A 139 -2.25 7.42 20.25
CA GLU A 139 -2.45 6.06 20.77
C GLU A 139 -1.90 5.87 22.20
N LYS A 140 -0.74 6.47 22.49
CA LYS A 140 -0.13 6.40 23.83
C LYS A 140 -0.99 7.15 24.84
N GLU A 141 -1.43 8.37 24.51
CA GLU A 141 -2.31 9.16 25.38
C GLU A 141 -3.63 8.43 25.64
N CYS A 142 -4.21 7.81 24.62
CA CYS A 142 -5.38 6.94 24.77
C CYS A 142 -5.11 5.78 25.73
N ARG A 143 -4.00 5.05 25.57
CA ARG A 143 -3.66 3.92 26.44
C ARG A 143 -3.46 4.33 27.89
N TYR A 144 -2.73 5.42 28.14
CA TYR A 144 -2.52 5.94 29.49
C TYR A 144 -3.82 6.36 30.17
N ALA A 145 -4.76 6.97 29.42
CA ALA A 145 -6.08 7.30 29.95
C ALA A 145 -6.84 6.04 30.41
N PHE A 146 -6.86 4.99 29.58
CA PHE A 146 -7.51 3.72 29.94
C PHE A 146 -6.86 3.02 31.13
N GLU A 147 -5.53 3.06 31.26
CA GLU A 147 -4.82 2.48 32.41
C GLU A 147 -5.10 3.27 33.70
N ASN A 148 -5.14 4.60 33.61
CA ASN A 148 -5.48 5.45 34.74
C ASN A 148 -6.92 5.25 35.19
N GLU A 149 -7.89 5.13 34.29
CA GLU A 149 -9.30 4.81 34.63
C GLU A 149 -9.44 3.46 35.35
N LYS A 150 -8.69 2.44 34.93
CA LYS A 150 -8.66 1.14 35.63
C LYS A 150 -8.07 1.25 37.05
N ASN A 151 -7.11 2.15 37.25
CA ASN A 151 -6.45 2.37 38.53
C ASN A 151 -7.23 3.34 39.45
N THR A 152 -7.99 4.30 38.91
CA THR A 152 -8.76 5.31 39.65
C THR A 152 -10.18 4.89 40.02
N GLN A 153 -10.67 3.73 39.56
CA GLN A 153 -11.89 3.09 40.10
C GLN A 153 -11.83 2.80 41.62
N LEU A 154 -10.70 3.06 42.29
CA LEU A 154 -10.52 2.97 43.74
C LEU A 154 -10.59 4.32 44.49
N LEU A 155 -10.60 5.47 43.82
CA LEU A 155 -10.57 6.79 44.49
C LEU A 155 -11.33 7.86 43.66
N GLU A 156 -12.64 7.98 43.87
CA GLU A 156 -13.43 9.06 43.28
C GLU A 156 -13.41 10.37 44.08
N SER A 157 -13.62 11.45 43.33
CA SER A 157 -13.99 12.82 43.70
C SER A 157 -12.85 13.83 43.96
N LYS A 158 -12.32 14.42 42.88
CA LYS A 158 -12.07 15.89 42.72
C LYS A 158 -11.28 16.20 41.42
N SER A 159 -11.96 16.35 40.28
CA SER A 159 -11.52 17.17 39.11
C SER A 159 -12.46 17.07 37.91
N ILE A 160 -13.76 17.36 38.08
CA ILE A 160 -14.75 17.22 36.99
C ILE A 160 -14.50 18.24 35.85
N ASP A 161 -14.05 19.46 36.17
CA ASP A 161 -13.88 20.52 35.16
C ASP A 161 -12.63 20.37 34.27
N ILE A 162 -11.53 19.83 34.81
CA ILE A 162 -10.28 19.59 34.04
C ILE A 162 -10.52 18.44 33.04
N ASN A 163 -11.20 17.38 33.50
CA ASN A 163 -11.54 16.23 32.65
C ASN A 163 -12.41 16.63 31.46
N ILE A 164 -13.36 17.56 31.61
CA ILE A 164 -14.21 18.00 30.49
C ILE A 164 -13.38 18.74 29.42
N THR A 165 -12.46 19.63 29.81
CA THR A 165 -11.65 20.39 28.84
C THR A 165 -10.62 19.53 28.11
N GLU A 166 -10.02 18.54 28.78
CA GLU A 166 -9.09 17.59 28.16
C GLU A 166 -9.83 16.61 27.26
N ASN A 167 -11.00 16.12 27.68
CA ASN A 167 -11.86 15.27 26.86
C ASN A 167 -12.36 15.99 25.60
N MET A 168 -12.69 17.27 25.68
CA MET A 168 -13.12 18.06 24.50
C MET A 168 -11.97 18.26 23.50
N LYS A 169 -10.75 18.52 23.97
CA LYS A 169 -9.56 18.58 23.11
C LYS A 169 -9.25 17.23 22.47
N LYS A 170 -9.45 16.13 23.22
CA LYS A 170 -9.26 14.77 22.71
C LYS A 170 -10.26 14.42 21.61
N ILE A 171 -11.55 14.70 21.80
CA ILE A 171 -12.59 14.49 20.77
C ILE A 171 -12.27 15.31 19.51
N GLU A 172 -11.78 16.54 19.67
CA GLU A 172 -11.38 17.37 18.54
C GLU A 172 -10.15 16.79 17.80
N ASN A 173 -9.14 16.33 18.55
CA ASN A 173 -7.94 15.69 17.99
C ASN A 173 -8.28 14.38 17.25
N ASP A 174 -9.09 13.52 17.86
CA ASP A 174 -9.56 12.27 17.26
C ASP A 174 -10.32 12.53 15.93
N GLY A 175 -11.15 13.57 15.90
CA GLY A 175 -11.82 14.00 14.67
C GLY A 175 -10.84 14.45 13.58
N ILE A 176 -9.78 15.18 13.97
CA ILE A 176 -8.75 15.65 13.03
C ILE A 176 -7.93 14.48 12.50
N SER A 177 -7.48 13.55 13.34
CA SER A 177 -6.66 12.41 12.92
C SER A 177 -7.42 11.47 11.99
N ILE A 178 -8.69 11.19 12.28
CA ILE A 178 -9.57 10.44 11.37
C ILE A 178 -9.69 11.15 10.02
N SER A 179 -10.01 12.44 10.02
CA SER A 179 -10.21 13.20 8.78
C SER A 179 -8.95 13.26 7.91
N LEU A 180 -7.78 13.39 8.53
CA LEU A 180 -6.51 13.47 7.85
C LEU A 180 -6.08 12.12 7.28
N MET A 181 -6.22 11.04 8.06
CA MET A 181 -5.87 9.70 7.60
C MET A 181 -6.80 9.22 6.48
N GLN A 182 -8.10 9.51 6.56
CA GLN A 182 -9.03 9.18 5.48
C GLN A 182 -8.72 9.94 4.19
N ARG A 183 -8.33 11.24 4.29
CA ARG A 183 -7.94 12.04 3.13
C ARG A 183 -6.69 11.47 2.43
N TYR A 184 -5.68 11.07 3.19
CA TYR A 184 -4.40 10.63 2.65
C TYR A 184 -4.26 9.11 2.47
N LEU A 185 -5.29 8.34 2.81
CA LEU A 185 -5.27 6.87 2.77
C LEU A 185 -4.80 6.32 1.43
N SER A 186 -5.38 6.78 0.31
CA SER A 186 -5.05 6.28 -1.03
C SER A 186 -3.57 6.48 -1.36
N GLN A 187 -3.00 7.63 -0.98
CA GLN A 187 -1.59 7.95 -1.21
C GLN A 187 -0.69 7.14 -0.28
N ILE A 188 -1.08 6.93 0.98
CA ILE A 188 -0.33 6.09 1.93
C ILE A 188 -0.30 4.64 1.43
N LEU A 189 -1.42 4.12 0.92
CA LEU A 189 -1.48 2.79 0.32
C LEU A 189 -0.56 2.66 -0.89
N GLU A 190 -0.54 3.65 -1.79
CA GLU A 190 0.38 3.67 -2.92
C GLU A 190 1.84 3.73 -2.49
N ILE A 191 2.17 4.62 -1.53
CA ILE A 191 3.53 4.78 -1.00
C ILE A 191 4.01 3.52 -0.27
N SER A 192 3.12 2.78 0.38
CA SER A 192 3.50 1.51 1.04
C SER A 192 4.04 0.47 0.07
N MET A 193 3.63 0.54 -1.20
CA MET A 193 4.09 -0.33 -2.28
C MET A 193 5.31 0.24 -3.04
N ASN A 194 5.90 1.33 -2.57
CA ASN A 194 7.12 1.89 -3.17
C ASN A 194 8.34 0.99 -2.90
N GLU A 195 9.38 1.23 -3.70
CA GLU A 195 10.64 0.48 -3.70
C GLU A 195 11.51 0.78 -2.48
N ASP A 196 11.50 2.04 -2.01
CA ASP A 196 12.34 2.45 -0.88
C ASP A 196 11.85 1.83 0.42
N ALA A 197 12.65 0.92 0.97
CA ALA A 197 12.31 0.19 2.18
C ALA A 197 12.02 1.12 3.37
N LYS A 198 12.71 2.25 3.50
CA LYS A 198 12.50 3.17 4.65
C LYS A 198 11.14 3.83 4.57
N LEU A 199 10.80 4.38 3.41
CA LEU A 199 9.51 5.00 3.14
C LEU A 199 8.36 4.00 3.33
N SER A 200 8.49 2.80 2.75
CA SER A 200 7.46 1.76 2.83
C SER A 200 7.28 1.21 4.26
N ILE A 201 8.34 1.13 5.06
CA ILE A 201 8.26 0.77 6.49
C ILE A 201 7.46 1.82 7.29
N VAL A 202 7.67 3.12 7.04
CA VAL A 202 6.90 4.15 7.75
C VAL A 202 5.43 4.11 7.30
N ALA A 203 5.18 3.95 6.00
CA ALA A 203 3.82 3.85 5.46
C ALA A 203 3.04 2.66 6.03
N ILE A 204 3.63 1.45 6.09
CA ILE A 204 2.93 0.28 6.62
C ILE A 204 2.64 0.39 8.13
N LYS A 205 3.52 1.06 8.90
CA LYS A 205 3.26 1.35 10.32
C LYS A 205 2.09 2.31 10.51
N ILE A 206 1.93 3.28 9.62
CA ILE A 206 0.75 4.15 9.63
C ILE A 206 -0.50 3.35 9.27
N LEU A 207 -0.43 2.46 8.27
CA LEU A 207 -1.54 1.58 7.91
C LEU A 207 -1.93 0.65 9.06
N GLU A 208 -0.97 0.12 9.81
CA GLU A 208 -1.22 -0.66 11.03
C GLU A 208 -2.15 0.12 11.97
N ILE A 209 -1.76 1.35 12.33
CA ILE A 209 -2.53 2.23 13.23
C ILE A 209 -3.93 2.55 12.66
N ILE A 210 -4.02 2.86 11.36
CA ILE A 210 -5.29 3.19 10.70
C ILE A 210 -6.28 2.02 10.79
N ILE A 211 -5.80 0.80 10.63
CA ILE A 211 -6.62 -0.41 10.60
C ILE A 211 -6.97 -0.87 12.02
N THR A 212 -6.00 -0.88 12.94
CA THR A 212 -6.23 -1.26 14.34
C THR A 212 -7.27 -0.37 15.01
N ASN A 213 -7.25 0.93 14.68
CA ASN A 213 -8.19 1.93 15.21
C ASN A 213 -9.49 2.04 14.40
N GLY A 214 -9.66 1.27 13.32
CA GLY A 214 -10.90 1.25 12.53
C GLY A 214 -11.20 2.55 11.78
N ILE A 215 -10.18 3.36 11.48
CA ILE A 215 -10.32 4.67 10.81
C ILE A 215 -10.74 4.49 9.34
N ALA A 216 -10.23 3.44 8.70
CA ALA A 216 -10.48 3.14 7.29
C ALA A 216 -11.35 1.88 7.11
N ASN A 217 -12.05 1.81 5.98
CA ASN A 217 -12.74 0.59 5.58
C ASN A 217 -11.70 -0.49 5.22
N PRO A 218 -11.68 -1.65 5.89
CA PRO A 218 -10.71 -2.71 5.60
C PRO A 218 -10.73 -3.16 4.13
N ARG A 219 -11.89 -3.10 3.48
CA ARG A 219 -12.06 -3.52 2.08
C ARG A 219 -11.08 -2.85 1.11
N THR A 220 -10.76 -1.58 1.30
CA THR A 220 -9.85 -0.85 0.41
C THR A 220 -8.38 -1.15 0.71
N CYS A 221 -8.08 -1.62 1.92
CA CYS A 221 -6.71 -1.83 2.38
C CYS A 221 -6.23 -3.26 2.14
N ILE A 222 -7.14 -4.26 2.23
CA ILE A 222 -6.83 -5.70 2.11
C ILE A 222 -5.98 -6.02 0.87
N PRO A 223 -6.32 -5.56 -0.36
CA PRO A 223 -5.54 -5.93 -1.54
C PRO A 223 -4.06 -5.48 -1.46
N VAL A 224 -3.82 -4.31 -0.89
CA VAL A 224 -2.47 -3.75 -0.73
C VAL A 224 -1.73 -4.50 0.38
N ILE A 225 -2.37 -4.78 1.51
CA ILE A 225 -1.76 -5.52 2.62
C ILE A 225 -1.31 -6.91 2.16
N VAL A 226 -2.18 -7.65 1.45
CA VAL A 226 -1.84 -8.97 0.90
C VAL A 226 -0.68 -8.88 -0.09
N ALA A 227 -0.62 -7.83 -0.91
CA ALA A 227 0.51 -7.62 -1.82
C ALA A 227 1.84 -7.40 -1.05
N LEU A 228 1.80 -6.68 0.06
CA LEU A 228 2.98 -6.41 0.91
C LEU A 228 3.51 -7.65 1.63
N GLU A 229 2.70 -8.69 1.84
CA GLU A 229 3.15 -9.99 2.37
C GLU A 229 4.21 -10.65 1.47
N ILE A 230 4.27 -10.28 0.18
CA ILE A 230 5.22 -10.81 -0.80
C ILE A 230 6.51 -9.98 -0.85
N SER A 231 6.60 -8.88 -0.09
CA SER A 231 7.76 -7.99 -0.08
C SER A 231 9.06 -8.71 0.24
N SER A 232 10.19 -8.30 -0.32
CA SER A 232 11.51 -8.86 0.02
C SER A 232 11.97 -8.49 1.44
N ASN A 233 11.45 -7.39 1.99
CA ASN A 233 11.79 -6.93 3.33
C ASN A 233 10.98 -7.67 4.40
N LYS A 234 11.69 -8.34 5.31
CA LYS A 234 11.08 -9.12 6.40
C LYS A 234 10.18 -8.27 7.31
N LEU A 235 10.59 -7.05 7.66
CA LEU A 235 9.81 -6.21 8.57
C LEU A 235 8.45 -5.82 7.97
N ILE A 236 8.42 -5.54 6.67
CA ILE A 236 7.19 -5.20 5.94
C ILE A 236 6.27 -6.42 5.92
N ARG A 237 6.79 -7.60 5.58
CA ARG A 237 6.00 -8.84 5.57
C ARG A 237 5.42 -9.17 6.94
N ASP A 238 6.24 -9.12 8.00
CA ASP A 238 5.80 -9.49 9.35
C ASP A 238 4.66 -8.57 9.83
N ILE A 239 4.74 -7.26 9.55
CA ILE A 239 3.67 -6.30 9.85
C ILE A 239 2.44 -6.56 8.96
N ALA A 240 2.61 -6.79 7.67
CA ALA A 240 1.51 -7.07 6.75
C ALA A 240 0.70 -8.31 7.16
N ILE A 241 1.39 -9.41 7.49
CA ILE A 241 0.78 -10.65 7.97
C ILE A 241 0.00 -10.40 9.26
N LYS A 242 0.59 -9.66 10.21
CA LYS A 242 -0.09 -9.31 11.46
C LYS A 242 -1.39 -8.56 11.20
N ILE A 243 -1.35 -7.52 10.37
CA ILE A 243 -2.53 -6.72 10.02
C ILE A 243 -3.58 -7.60 9.31
N HIS A 244 -3.16 -8.43 8.36
CA HIS A 244 -4.07 -9.30 7.62
C HIS A 244 -4.78 -10.30 8.54
N LEU A 245 -4.06 -10.93 9.47
CA LEU A 245 -4.63 -11.82 10.47
C LEU A 245 -5.65 -11.09 11.37
N GLU A 246 -5.31 -9.89 11.86
CA GLU A 246 -6.23 -9.10 12.69
C GLU A 246 -7.53 -8.71 11.95
N ILE A 247 -7.44 -8.38 10.65
CA ILE A 247 -8.62 -8.11 9.83
C ILE A 247 -9.43 -9.39 9.64
N HIS A 248 -8.76 -10.50 9.33
CA HIS A 248 -9.42 -11.78 9.07
C HIS A 248 -10.20 -12.26 10.31
N GLU A 249 -9.61 -12.18 11.50
CA GLU A 249 -10.29 -12.56 12.76
C GLU A 249 -11.56 -11.74 13.04
N LYS A 250 -11.57 -10.45 12.68
CA LYS A 250 -12.71 -9.55 12.92
C LYS A 250 -13.73 -9.54 11.78
N HIS A 251 -13.28 -9.79 10.55
CA HIS A 251 -14.00 -9.45 9.32
C HIS A 251 -13.81 -10.51 8.21
N GLU A 252 -13.80 -11.79 8.54
CA GLU A 252 -13.58 -12.92 7.61
C GLU A 252 -14.37 -12.79 6.29
N SER A 253 -15.69 -12.60 6.35
CA SER A 253 -16.55 -12.51 5.16
C SER A 253 -16.22 -11.32 4.24
N LEU A 254 -15.68 -10.22 4.79
CA LEU A 254 -15.21 -9.08 4.00
C LEU A 254 -13.89 -9.42 3.30
N VAL A 255 -12.99 -10.15 3.97
CA VAL A 255 -11.73 -10.62 3.40
C VAL A 255 -11.98 -11.57 2.22
N GLU A 256 -12.92 -12.51 2.37
CA GLU A 256 -13.28 -13.44 1.30
C GLU A 256 -13.70 -12.74 0.01
N GLY A 257 -14.46 -11.65 0.14
CA GLY A 257 -14.90 -10.84 -0.99
C GLY A 257 -13.78 -10.06 -1.70
N CYS A 258 -12.56 -10.06 -1.17
CA CYS A 258 -11.43 -9.27 -1.67
C CYS A 258 -10.29 -10.14 -2.25
N TYR A 259 -10.36 -11.48 -2.19
CA TYR A 259 -9.24 -12.32 -2.61
C TYR A 259 -8.83 -12.12 -4.07
N ILE A 260 -9.78 -11.96 -4.98
CA ILE A 260 -9.48 -11.76 -6.41
C ILE A 260 -8.70 -10.47 -6.63
N ASP A 261 -9.14 -9.37 -6.01
CA ASP A 261 -8.47 -8.08 -6.12
C ASP A 261 -7.11 -8.09 -5.43
N SER A 262 -6.99 -8.84 -4.33
CA SER A 262 -5.73 -9.04 -3.60
C SER A 262 -4.69 -9.79 -4.43
N VAL A 263 -5.10 -10.87 -5.11
CA VAL A 263 -4.21 -11.63 -6.00
C VAL A 263 -3.75 -10.80 -7.20
N LYS A 264 -4.65 -9.97 -7.76
CA LYS A 264 -4.28 -9.00 -8.82
C LYS A 264 -3.28 -7.97 -8.31
N MET A 265 -3.50 -7.41 -7.12
CA MET A 265 -2.61 -6.42 -6.52
C MET A 265 -1.23 -7.02 -6.21
N ALA A 266 -1.19 -8.24 -5.69
CA ALA A 266 0.02 -9.01 -5.46
C ALA A 266 0.84 -9.22 -6.76
N PHE A 267 0.17 -9.55 -7.87
CA PHE A 267 0.82 -9.67 -9.17
C PHE A 267 1.37 -8.33 -9.65
N GLN A 268 0.61 -7.24 -9.54
CA GLN A 268 1.06 -5.90 -9.91
C GLN A 268 2.29 -5.48 -9.10
N TYR A 269 2.28 -5.72 -7.79
CA TYR A 269 3.42 -5.43 -6.91
C TYR A 269 4.66 -6.24 -7.29
N GLN A 270 4.52 -7.55 -7.51
CA GLN A 270 5.64 -8.39 -7.92
C GLN A 270 6.21 -7.99 -9.29
N THR A 271 5.33 -7.60 -10.22
CA THR A 271 5.70 -7.15 -11.57
C THR A 271 6.47 -5.84 -11.50
N ARG A 272 6.01 -4.88 -10.70
CA ARG A 272 6.74 -3.63 -10.42
C ARG A 272 8.15 -3.91 -9.90
N ILE A 273 8.29 -4.76 -8.87
CA ILE A 273 9.61 -5.11 -8.31
C ILE A 273 10.51 -5.84 -9.32
N LYS A 274 9.95 -6.74 -10.15
CA LYS A 274 10.73 -7.50 -11.14
C LYS A 274 11.24 -6.60 -12.27
N HIS A 275 10.41 -5.72 -12.82
CA HIS A 275 10.81 -4.81 -13.91
C HIS A 275 11.94 -3.85 -13.52
N LEU A 276 12.17 -3.61 -12.24
CA LEU A 276 13.29 -2.79 -11.76
C LEU A 276 14.59 -3.56 -11.66
N ASN A 277 14.53 -4.87 -11.42
CA ASN A 277 15.72 -5.73 -11.32
C ASN A 277 16.22 -6.20 -12.70
N SER A 278 15.41 -6.01 -13.75
CA SER A 278 15.77 -6.24 -15.13
C SER A 278 15.83 -4.89 -15.85
N ASP A 279 17.00 -4.45 -16.33
CA ASP A 279 17.17 -3.25 -17.17
C ASP A 279 16.41 -3.41 -18.50
N ILE A 280 15.08 -3.40 -18.47
CA ILE A 280 14.22 -3.59 -19.64
C ILE A 280 13.39 -2.32 -19.82
N ASP A 281 13.68 -1.64 -20.93
CA ASP A 281 13.02 -0.45 -21.43
C ASP A 281 11.49 -0.51 -21.31
N MET A 282 10.93 0.46 -20.59
CA MET A 282 9.48 0.72 -20.43
C MET A 282 8.74 1.05 -21.75
N SER A 283 9.44 1.09 -22.89
CA SER A 283 8.88 1.42 -24.20
C SER A 283 8.35 0.21 -24.99
N GLN A 284 8.57 -1.03 -24.52
CA GLN A 284 8.17 -2.24 -25.25
C GLN A 284 6.91 -2.96 -24.72
N ILE A 285 6.31 -2.50 -23.61
CA ILE A 285 5.10 -3.12 -23.04
C ILE A 285 3.86 -2.29 -23.42
N ASN A 286 3.72 -1.95 -24.69
CA ASN A 286 2.41 -1.67 -25.25
C ASN A 286 1.86 -2.99 -25.77
N LEU A 287 1.20 -3.78 -24.90
CA LEU A 287 0.19 -4.79 -25.26
C LEU A 287 -0.48 -5.27 -23.96
N HIS A 288 -1.68 -4.77 -23.67
CA HIS A 288 -2.61 -5.32 -22.66
C HIS A 288 -2.74 -6.86 -22.69
N ASN A 289 -2.38 -7.47 -23.83
CA ASN A 289 -2.43 -8.90 -24.11
C ASN A 289 -1.28 -9.73 -23.48
N ASN A 290 -0.10 -9.15 -23.21
CA ASN A 290 1.03 -9.88 -22.61
C ASN A 290 0.97 -9.93 -21.08
N GLU A 291 0.27 -8.98 -20.46
CA GLU A 291 0.00 -8.98 -19.02
C GLU A 291 -0.87 -10.18 -18.61
N ASP A 292 -1.84 -10.55 -19.44
CA ASP A 292 -2.76 -11.67 -19.17
C ASP A 292 -2.06 -13.03 -19.13
N ILE A 293 -1.10 -13.27 -20.03
CA ILE A 293 -0.30 -14.50 -20.03
C ILE A 293 0.61 -14.53 -18.80
N SER A 294 1.23 -13.40 -18.47
CA SER A 294 2.12 -13.27 -17.31
C SER A 294 1.35 -13.48 -15.99
N PHE A 295 0.15 -12.93 -15.90
CA PHE A 295 -0.76 -13.14 -14.76
C PHE A 295 -1.19 -14.60 -14.66
N SER A 296 -1.53 -15.24 -15.79
CA SER A 296 -1.90 -16.67 -15.82
C SER A 296 -0.74 -17.57 -15.37
N LYS A 297 0.50 -17.28 -15.82
CA LYS A 297 1.70 -17.95 -15.34
C LYS A 297 1.89 -17.77 -13.83
N PHE A 298 1.72 -16.55 -13.33
CA PHE A 298 1.78 -16.25 -11.89
C PHE A 298 0.77 -17.07 -11.08
N LEU A 299 -0.49 -17.13 -11.52
CA LEU A 299 -1.53 -17.93 -10.86
C LEU A 299 -1.17 -19.42 -10.82
N ILE A 300 -0.73 -19.96 -11.96
CA ILE A 300 -0.38 -21.39 -12.07
C ILE A 300 0.83 -21.74 -11.21
N GLN A 301 1.84 -20.87 -11.16
CA GLN A 301 3.00 -21.06 -10.28
C GLN A 301 2.59 -21.10 -8.81
N ASN A 302 1.70 -20.19 -8.37
CA ASN A 302 1.19 -20.18 -7.00
C ASN A 302 0.35 -21.42 -6.68
N LEU A 303 -0.56 -21.81 -7.58
CA LEU A 303 -1.33 -23.05 -7.40
C LEU A 303 -0.44 -24.30 -7.38
N ALA A 304 0.68 -24.31 -8.10
CA ALA A 304 1.63 -25.41 -8.06
C ALA A 304 2.50 -25.41 -6.78
N SER A 305 2.76 -24.23 -6.20
CA SER A 305 3.62 -24.09 -5.02
C SER A 305 2.89 -24.39 -3.71
N PHE A 306 1.57 -24.15 -3.64
CA PHE A 306 0.77 -24.38 -2.43
C PHE A 306 1.00 -25.75 -1.78
N GLU A 307 1.02 -25.74 -0.45
CA GLU A 307 1.02 -26.93 0.41
C GLU A 307 -0.42 -27.24 0.78
N TYR A 308 -1.07 -28.08 -0.04
CA TYR A 308 -2.45 -28.48 0.19
C TYR A 308 -2.55 -29.33 1.44
N SER A 309 -3.60 -29.11 2.24
CA SER A 309 -3.81 -29.86 3.47
C SER A 309 -4.46 -31.22 3.18
N THR A 310 -5.41 -31.24 2.26
CA THR A 310 -6.19 -32.44 1.92
C THR A 310 -6.08 -32.83 0.45
N ILE A 311 -6.19 -34.13 0.16
CA ILE A 311 -6.24 -34.61 -1.24
C ILE A 311 -7.47 -34.04 -1.97
N GLU A 312 -8.55 -33.77 -1.24
CA GLU A 312 -9.76 -33.14 -1.78
C GLU A 312 -9.48 -31.77 -2.42
N GLU A 313 -8.67 -30.91 -1.79
CA GLU A 313 -8.29 -29.60 -2.36
C GLU A 313 -7.62 -29.74 -3.73
N VAL A 314 -6.67 -30.68 -3.84
CA VAL A 314 -5.96 -30.98 -5.10
C VAL A 314 -6.94 -31.50 -6.16
N GLN A 315 -7.85 -32.41 -5.77
CA GLN A 315 -8.87 -32.95 -6.67
C GLN A 315 -9.86 -31.88 -7.14
N CYS A 316 -10.24 -30.93 -6.28
CA CYS A 316 -11.11 -29.82 -6.62
C CYS A 316 -10.49 -28.89 -7.67
N ILE A 317 -9.19 -28.61 -7.56
CA ILE A 317 -8.45 -27.83 -8.56
C ILE A 317 -8.41 -28.56 -9.90
N ILE A 318 -8.09 -29.86 -9.89
CA ILE A 318 -8.08 -30.69 -11.11
C ILE A 318 -9.47 -30.75 -11.76
N TYR A 319 -10.52 -30.91 -10.95
CA TYR A 319 -11.90 -30.92 -11.41
C TYR A 319 -12.29 -29.60 -12.08
N THR A 320 -11.99 -28.47 -11.44
CA THR A 320 -12.27 -27.14 -11.99
C THR A 320 -11.50 -26.90 -13.29
N THR A 321 -10.23 -27.32 -13.32
CA THR A 321 -9.37 -27.26 -14.51
C THR A 321 -9.95 -28.07 -15.66
N ASN A 322 -10.39 -29.31 -15.41
CA ASN A 322 -11.04 -30.16 -16.42
C ASN A 322 -12.31 -29.52 -16.96
N ARG A 323 -13.12 -28.91 -16.09
CA ARG A 323 -14.36 -28.24 -16.49
C ARG A 323 -14.07 -27.07 -17.42
N ILE A 324 -13.09 -26.23 -17.09
CA ILE A 324 -12.65 -25.11 -17.95
C ILE A 324 -12.15 -25.65 -19.30
N LEU A 325 -11.27 -26.67 -19.30
CA LEU A 325 -10.76 -27.28 -20.53
C LEU A 325 -11.87 -27.86 -21.40
N SER A 326 -12.87 -28.51 -20.79
CA SER A 326 -13.98 -29.14 -21.54
C SER A 326 -14.95 -28.13 -22.15
N THR A 327 -15.19 -26.98 -21.51
CA THR A 327 -16.12 -25.97 -22.01
C THR A 327 -15.42 -24.96 -22.92
N THR A 328 -14.45 -24.23 -22.36
CA THR A 328 -13.75 -23.16 -23.06
C THR A 328 -12.73 -23.70 -24.05
N GLY A 329 -12.00 -24.77 -23.70
CA GLY A 329 -11.06 -25.41 -24.62
C GLY A 329 -11.73 -26.01 -25.85
N MET A 330 -12.91 -26.63 -25.70
CA MET A 330 -13.66 -27.16 -26.84
C MET A 330 -14.22 -26.05 -27.75
N SER A 331 -14.72 -24.96 -27.16
CA SER A 331 -15.17 -23.79 -27.93
C SER A 331 -14.01 -23.15 -28.71
N LEU A 332 -12.84 -22.99 -28.08
CA LEU A 332 -11.63 -22.51 -28.74
C LEU A 332 -11.17 -23.46 -29.86
N TYR A 333 -11.20 -24.77 -29.62
CA TYR A 333 -10.86 -25.77 -30.64
C TYR A 333 -11.77 -25.66 -31.87
N GLN A 334 -13.09 -25.55 -31.66
CA GLN A 334 -14.06 -25.36 -32.75
C GLN A 334 -13.80 -24.05 -33.53
N GLN A 335 -13.49 -22.96 -32.83
CA GLN A 335 -13.14 -21.69 -33.47
C GLN A 335 -11.88 -21.79 -34.33
N ILE A 336 -10.89 -22.58 -33.89
CA ILE A 336 -9.65 -22.81 -34.64
C ILE A 336 -9.89 -23.74 -35.85
N GLU A 337 -10.72 -24.76 -35.68
CA GLU A 337 -11.02 -25.78 -36.70
C GLU A 337 -11.88 -25.24 -37.85
N MET A 338 -12.86 -24.36 -37.56
CA MET A 338 -13.82 -23.85 -38.54
C MET A 338 -13.27 -22.87 -39.60
N LYS A 339 -11.95 -22.64 -39.66
CA LYS A 339 -11.19 -21.99 -40.75
C LYS A 339 -12.00 -21.08 -41.71
N GLU A 340 -12.57 -20.00 -41.18
CA GLU A 340 -12.75 -18.75 -41.92
C GLU A 340 -12.16 -17.61 -41.10
N PHE A 341 -10.83 -17.63 -40.92
CA PHE A 341 -10.09 -16.49 -40.39
C PHE A 341 -10.06 -15.37 -41.45
N LYS A 342 -11.18 -14.67 -41.62
CA LYS A 342 -11.21 -13.34 -42.21
C LYS A 342 -11.05 -12.32 -41.10
N PHE A 343 -9.90 -12.27 -40.42
CA PHE A 343 -9.78 -11.31 -39.33
C PHE A 343 -8.44 -10.60 -39.28
N GLU A 344 -8.60 -9.32 -38.97
CA GLU A 344 -7.63 -8.33 -38.54
C GLU A 344 -6.71 -8.90 -37.44
N ASP A 345 -5.50 -8.36 -37.31
CA ASP A 345 -4.44 -8.90 -36.44
C ASP A 345 -4.88 -9.12 -34.98
N HIS A 346 -5.92 -8.43 -34.50
CA HIS A 346 -6.43 -8.51 -33.12
C HIS A 346 -7.04 -9.87 -32.73
N ASP A 347 -7.77 -10.55 -33.61
CA ASP A 347 -8.45 -11.81 -33.23
C ASP A 347 -7.49 -13.00 -33.15
N ILE A 348 -6.47 -13.00 -34.01
CA ILE A 348 -5.39 -13.99 -33.98
C ILE A 348 -4.64 -13.91 -32.64
N ILE A 349 -4.38 -12.70 -32.15
CA ILE A 349 -3.70 -12.48 -30.88
C ILE A 349 -4.54 -13.02 -29.71
N ARG A 350 -5.85 -12.73 -29.68
CA ARG A 350 -6.75 -13.22 -28.61
C ARG A 350 -6.81 -14.75 -28.54
N ILE A 351 -6.95 -15.41 -29.69
CA ILE A 351 -6.99 -16.88 -29.75
C ILE A 351 -5.65 -17.47 -29.32
N THR A 352 -4.54 -16.83 -29.71
CA THR A 352 -3.20 -17.26 -29.30
C THR A 352 -3.03 -17.18 -27.77
N ILE A 353 -3.42 -16.08 -27.13
CA ILE A 353 -3.41 -15.93 -25.66
C ILE A 353 -4.25 -17.02 -25.00
N ALA A 354 -5.48 -17.22 -25.47
CA ALA A 354 -6.39 -18.20 -24.91
C ALA A 354 -5.82 -19.62 -25.04
N SER A 355 -5.21 -19.97 -26.18
CA SER A 355 -4.54 -21.26 -26.37
C SER A 355 -3.36 -21.46 -25.41
N ALA A 356 -2.57 -20.42 -25.16
CA ALA A 356 -1.47 -20.46 -24.21
C ALA A 356 -1.95 -20.66 -22.76
N GLN A 357 -3.05 -20.01 -22.38
CA GLN A 357 -3.70 -20.19 -21.07
C GLN A 357 -4.23 -21.62 -20.91
N MET A 358 -4.84 -22.20 -21.94
CA MET A 358 -5.30 -23.60 -21.93
C MET A 358 -4.14 -24.57 -21.76
N LEU A 359 -3.03 -24.37 -22.48
CA LEU A 359 -1.83 -25.18 -22.32
C LEU A 359 -1.29 -25.11 -20.88
N ALA A 360 -1.27 -23.90 -20.30
CA ALA A 360 -0.79 -23.69 -18.94
C ALA A 360 -1.65 -24.45 -17.91
N LEU A 361 -2.97 -24.49 -18.09
CA LEU A 361 -3.90 -25.29 -17.28
C LEU A 361 -3.66 -26.80 -17.42
N VAL A 362 -3.37 -27.29 -18.64
CA VAL A 362 -3.02 -28.70 -18.87
C VAL A 362 -1.72 -29.06 -18.14
N LEU A 363 -0.71 -28.19 -18.18
CA LEU A 363 0.55 -28.38 -17.47
C LEU A 363 0.33 -28.41 -15.95
N LEU A 364 -0.50 -27.51 -15.40
CA LEU A 364 -0.87 -27.52 -13.98
C LEU A 364 -1.54 -28.84 -13.58
N LYS A 365 -2.53 -29.29 -14.36
CA LYS A 365 -3.22 -30.56 -14.13
C LYS A 365 -2.22 -31.72 -14.10
N LYS A 366 -1.32 -31.79 -15.09
CA LYS A 366 -0.31 -32.85 -15.17
C LYS A 366 0.60 -32.83 -13.94
N TYR A 367 1.12 -31.65 -13.59
CA TYR A 367 1.98 -31.46 -12.43
C TYR A 367 1.30 -31.90 -11.12
N LEU A 368 0.07 -31.46 -10.86
CA LEU A 368 -0.64 -31.83 -9.63
C LEU A 368 -0.93 -33.33 -9.57
N LYS A 369 -1.31 -33.95 -10.69
CA LYS A 369 -1.55 -35.40 -10.73
C LYS A 369 -0.28 -36.20 -10.42
N GLU A 370 0.85 -35.83 -11.02
CA GLU A 370 2.12 -36.53 -10.81
C GLU A 370 2.68 -36.28 -9.39
N SER A 371 2.63 -35.03 -8.92
CA SER A 371 3.15 -34.63 -7.60
C SER A 371 2.41 -35.32 -6.45
N TYR A 372 1.10 -35.55 -6.58
CA TYR A 372 0.26 -36.19 -5.55
C TYR A 372 -0.11 -37.66 -5.89
N GLY A 373 0.44 -38.24 -6.95
CA GLY A 373 0.21 -39.64 -7.32
C GLY A 373 -1.25 -39.97 -7.63
N LEU A 374 -2.00 -39.02 -8.19
CA LEU A 374 -3.43 -39.18 -8.48
C LEU A 374 -3.65 -39.83 -9.85
N THR A 375 -4.36 -40.96 -9.84
CA THR A 375 -4.80 -41.66 -11.05
C THR A 375 -5.91 -40.89 -11.77
N GLU A 376 -5.95 -40.94 -13.10
CA GLU A 376 -7.00 -40.29 -13.92
C GLU A 376 -8.42 -40.73 -13.52
N GLN A 377 -8.61 -42.01 -13.15
CA GLN A 377 -9.91 -42.53 -12.71
C GLN A 377 -10.41 -41.81 -11.45
N LYS A 378 -9.56 -41.67 -10.42
CA LYS A 378 -9.90 -40.93 -9.19
C LYS A 378 -10.28 -39.48 -9.47
N CYS A 379 -9.55 -38.81 -10.37
CA CYS A 379 -9.87 -37.42 -10.76
C CYS A 379 -11.20 -37.32 -11.51
N ARG A 380 -11.58 -38.33 -12.32
CA ARG A 380 -12.83 -38.34 -13.09
C ARG A 380 -14.07 -38.63 -12.24
N PHE A 381 -13.94 -39.49 -11.24
CA PHE A 381 -15.04 -39.84 -10.32
C PHE A 381 -15.19 -38.87 -9.15
N PHE A 382 -14.35 -37.84 -9.08
CA PHE A 382 -14.46 -36.81 -8.06
C PHE A 382 -15.69 -35.93 -8.32
N ASP A 383 -16.47 -35.70 -7.26
CA ASP A 383 -17.63 -34.82 -7.27
C ASP A 383 -17.52 -33.83 -6.10
N PRO A 384 -17.41 -32.52 -6.35
CA PRO A 384 -17.27 -31.51 -5.29
C PRO A 384 -18.51 -31.41 -4.40
N ASN A 385 -19.69 -31.83 -4.87
CA ASN A 385 -20.94 -31.75 -4.12
C ASN A 385 -21.23 -33.00 -3.27
N ARG A 386 -20.35 -34.00 -3.29
CA ARG A 386 -20.51 -35.21 -2.47
C ARG A 386 -20.40 -34.85 -0.98
N LEU A 387 -21.46 -35.12 -0.23
CA LEU A 387 -21.52 -34.90 1.23
C LEU A 387 -21.09 -36.17 2.01
N GLY A 388 -20.39 -35.99 3.14
CA GLY A 388 -20.15 -37.04 4.15
C GLY A 388 -18.75 -37.70 4.16
N ASN A 389 -18.62 -38.81 4.90
CA ASN A 389 -17.39 -39.61 5.20
C ASN A 389 -16.67 -40.23 3.97
N SER A 390 -17.06 -39.85 2.75
CA SER A 390 -16.47 -40.31 1.49
C SER A 390 -15.60 -39.26 0.81
N LYS A 391 -15.52 -38.05 1.37
CA LYS A 391 -14.50 -37.06 0.99
C LYS A 391 -13.13 -37.62 1.39
N ASP A 392 -12.20 -37.63 0.45
CA ASP A 392 -10.86 -38.18 0.67
C ASP A 392 -10.04 -37.16 1.50
N ASN A 393 -10.40 -37.02 2.78
CA ASN A 393 -9.75 -36.13 3.77
C ASN A 393 -8.35 -36.61 4.17
N LYS A 394 -7.75 -37.48 3.36
CA LYS A 394 -6.38 -37.92 3.57
C LYS A 394 -5.45 -36.71 3.43
N PRO A 395 -4.39 -36.65 4.25
CA PRO A 395 -3.40 -35.59 4.12
C PRO A 395 -2.75 -35.65 2.74
N ALA A 396 -2.59 -34.50 2.11
CA ALA A 396 -1.94 -34.40 0.81
C ALA A 396 -0.42 -34.35 0.97
N ASN A 397 0.24 -35.50 0.81
CA ASN A 397 1.70 -35.57 0.81
C ASN A 397 2.21 -35.47 -0.63
N LYS A 398 3.08 -34.49 -0.92
CA LYS A 398 3.81 -34.44 -2.21
C LYS A 398 4.77 -35.64 -2.28
N LEU A 399 4.53 -36.52 -3.24
CA LEU A 399 5.30 -37.76 -3.44
C LEU A 399 6.56 -37.53 -4.27
N LEU A 400 6.57 -36.51 -5.12
CA LEU A 400 7.67 -36.21 -6.04
C LEU A 400 7.91 -34.69 -6.13
N ASN A 401 9.17 -34.27 -6.01
CA ASN A 401 9.61 -32.90 -6.32
C ASN A 401 9.87 -32.76 -7.82
N ILE A 402 8.79 -32.73 -8.60
CA ILE A 402 8.88 -32.47 -10.04
C ILE A 402 8.99 -30.96 -10.24
N SER A 403 9.83 -30.49 -11.16
CA SER A 403 9.86 -29.06 -11.53
C SER A 403 8.75 -28.77 -12.55
N LEU A 404 7.85 -27.84 -12.23
CA LEU A 404 6.90 -27.32 -13.21
C LEU A 404 7.66 -26.51 -14.27
N ASN A 405 7.82 -27.08 -15.48
CA ASN A 405 8.46 -26.38 -16.58
C ASN A 405 7.43 -25.57 -17.37
N LEU A 406 7.38 -24.26 -17.14
CA LEU A 406 6.52 -23.31 -17.84
C LEU A 406 7.21 -22.67 -19.06
N ASP A 407 8.46 -23.03 -19.37
CA ASP A 407 9.21 -22.47 -20.51
C ASP A 407 8.62 -22.88 -21.86
N LEU A 408 7.83 -23.97 -21.89
CA LEU A 408 7.01 -24.39 -23.03
C LEU A 408 5.95 -23.34 -23.41
N ILE A 409 5.56 -22.49 -22.45
CA ILE A 409 4.76 -21.29 -22.73
C ILE A 409 5.77 -20.22 -23.17
N SER A 410 6.34 -20.40 -24.37
CA SER A 410 7.25 -19.44 -24.98
C SER A 410 6.67 -18.04 -24.83
N ASN A 411 7.47 -17.06 -24.39
CA ASN A 411 7.07 -15.66 -24.38
C ASN A 411 6.56 -15.32 -25.78
N ILE A 412 5.24 -15.16 -25.91
CA ILE A 412 4.57 -14.93 -27.19
C ILE A 412 4.85 -13.46 -27.54
N THR A 413 6.06 -13.19 -28.03
CA THR A 413 6.37 -11.92 -28.67
C THR A 413 5.73 -11.90 -30.06
N ASN A 414 5.26 -10.72 -30.49
CA ASN A 414 4.53 -10.48 -31.74
C ASN A 414 5.14 -11.12 -33.01
N SER A 415 6.41 -11.55 -32.98
CA SER A 415 7.13 -12.16 -34.09
C SER A 415 6.99 -13.69 -34.25
N THR A 416 6.40 -14.42 -33.27
CA THR A 416 6.37 -15.90 -33.27
C THR A 416 4.97 -16.52 -33.44
N ILE A 417 3.95 -15.72 -33.73
CA ILE A 417 2.58 -16.22 -33.96
C ILE A 417 2.49 -16.77 -35.38
N THR A 418 2.78 -18.05 -35.54
CA THR A 418 2.45 -18.80 -36.76
C THR A 418 1.49 -19.92 -36.43
N LYS A 419 0.57 -20.20 -37.37
CA LYS A 419 -0.43 -21.29 -37.34
C LYS A 419 0.12 -22.65 -36.90
N ASN A 420 1.41 -22.89 -37.13
CA ASN A 420 2.15 -24.07 -36.68
C ASN A 420 2.31 -24.19 -35.17
N LEU A 421 2.40 -23.08 -34.43
CA LEU A 421 2.51 -23.10 -32.97
C LEU A 421 1.16 -23.45 -32.34
N SER A 422 0.06 -22.85 -32.83
CA SER A 422 -1.29 -23.20 -32.40
C SER A 422 -1.65 -24.67 -32.70
N GLU A 423 -1.28 -25.18 -33.89
CA GLU A 423 -1.49 -26.60 -34.24
C GLU A 423 -0.62 -27.54 -33.37
N LYS A 424 0.62 -27.17 -33.03
CA LYS A 424 1.48 -27.96 -32.12
C LYS A 424 0.98 -27.95 -30.67
N ILE A 425 0.48 -26.82 -30.19
CA ILE A 425 -0.08 -26.70 -28.83
C ILE A 425 -1.30 -27.61 -28.72
N ILE A 426 -2.17 -27.62 -29.72
CA ILE A 426 -3.37 -28.48 -29.74
C ILE A 426 -3.02 -29.96 -29.83
N GLN A 427 -1.99 -30.36 -30.59
CA GLN A 427 -1.53 -31.76 -30.64
C GLN A 427 -0.89 -32.24 -29.33
N SER A 428 -0.51 -31.32 -28.43
CA SER A 428 0.06 -31.63 -27.11
C SER A 428 -0.96 -31.61 -25.96
N VAL A 429 -2.18 -31.15 -26.22
CA VAL A 429 -3.37 -31.26 -25.35
C VAL A 429 -4.01 -32.62 -25.55
#